data_AF-A0A812RLR0-F1
#
_entry.id   AF-A0A812RLR0-F1
#
_cell.length_a   1.000
_cell.length_b   1.000
_cell.length_c   1.000
_cell.angle_alpha   90.00
_cell.angle_beta   90.00
_cell.angle_gamma   90.00
#
_symmetry.space_group_name_H-M   'P 1'
#
loop_
_entity.id
_entity.type
_entity.pdbx_description
1 polymer ?
#
loop_
_entity_poly.entity_id
_entity_poly.type
_entity_poly.pdbx_seq_one_letter_code
_entity_poly.pdbx_strand_id
1 'polypeptide(L)'
;MSAVSQTCSRCNGQGHRAAQCTKMPFYRTCEYCKAVGHAAKACPILQRKAAEKAEKEKAARMQSSDAWSESGSTTASSWDSWTSDKGWWKPRSSKKTKGKWAWSEWQPQHWVLSEGEEREARKLEKKLREIAALEQLVDQGRMLDVLQLEKVDRKSEIESHEVAYATCSMFSADSFYRTCEYCKVVGHAAKACPILLRKAAEKAEKEKAARMQSSDAWSESGSTTASSWDSWTSDKGWWKPRSSKKTKGKWAWSEWQPQHWVLSEGEGSWGDRGFSDFLGQGNAGHACRARKLEKKLREIAALEQLVDQGRMLDVLQLEKVDRKSEIESHEVLRKVRLGYSRVALSAVAE
;
A
#
# COMPACT_ATOMS: atom_id res chain seq x y z
N MET A 1 -6.59 50.68 56.14
CA MET A 1 -6.02 50.65 54.77
C MET A 1 -7.14 50.92 53.79
N SER A 2 -7.19 52.12 53.19
CA SER A 2 -8.25 52.51 52.26
C SER A 2 -8.10 51.74 50.95
N ALA A 3 -9.13 50.99 50.55
CA ALA A 3 -9.15 50.26 49.29
C ALA A 3 -9.14 51.25 48.12
N VAL A 4 -8.07 51.26 47.33
CA VAL A 4 -7.96 52.09 46.12
C VAL A 4 -8.95 51.55 45.10
N SER A 5 -10.02 52.31 44.84
CA SER A 5 -11.02 51.98 43.83
C SER A 5 -10.37 52.01 42.43
N GLN A 6 -10.19 50.84 41.81
CA GLN A 6 -9.72 50.77 40.41
C GLN A 6 -10.79 51.33 39.47
N THR A 7 -10.46 52.42 38.79
CA THR A 7 -11.24 53.00 37.67
C THR A 7 -10.72 52.47 36.34
N CYS A 8 -11.63 52.17 35.42
CA CYS A 8 -11.30 51.71 34.07
C CYS A 8 -10.83 52.89 33.21
N SER A 9 -9.58 52.86 32.73
CA SER A 9 -9.01 53.93 31.89
C SER A 9 -9.67 54.13 30.51
N ARG A 10 -10.54 53.20 30.05
CA ARG A 10 -11.23 53.32 28.74
C ARG A 10 -12.60 53.98 28.83
N CYS A 11 -13.34 53.74 29.91
CA CYS A 11 -14.71 54.25 30.05
C CYS A 11 -14.93 55.07 31.33
N ASN A 12 -13.89 55.23 32.15
CA ASN A 12 -13.89 55.84 33.48
C ASN A 12 -14.90 55.22 34.48
N GLY A 13 -15.49 54.06 34.17
CA GLY A 13 -16.35 53.32 35.08
C GLY A 13 -15.54 52.64 36.21
N GLN A 14 -16.14 52.52 37.39
CA GLN A 14 -15.55 51.80 38.53
C GLN A 14 -15.87 50.29 38.45
N GLY A 15 -15.11 49.48 39.18
CA GLY A 15 -15.44 48.05 39.40
C GLY A 15 -14.98 47.07 38.31
N HIS A 16 -14.20 47.51 37.32
CA HIS A 16 -13.59 46.62 36.32
C HIS A 16 -12.26 47.18 35.82
N ARG A 17 -11.38 46.29 35.32
CA ARG A 17 -10.14 46.70 34.63
C ARG A 17 -10.42 47.04 33.17
N ALA A 18 -9.54 47.83 32.56
CA ALA A 18 -9.64 48.17 31.13
C ALA A 18 -9.75 46.95 30.18
N ALA A 19 -9.18 45.81 30.58
CA ALA A 19 -9.28 44.54 29.87
C ALA A 19 -10.70 43.94 29.84
N GLN A 20 -11.55 44.27 30.81
CA GLN A 20 -12.91 43.74 30.98
C GLN A 20 -14.00 44.75 30.59
N CYS A 21 -13.63 45.87 29.96
CA CYS A 21 -14.58 46.91 29.59
C CYS A 21 -15.48 46.46 28.42
N THR A 22 -16.75 46.19 28.69
CA THR A 22 -17.75 45.80 27.68
C THR A 22 -18.24 46.96 26.82
N LYS A 23 -18.14 48.21 27.34
CA LYS A 23 -18.58 49.43 26.64
C LYS A 23 -17.70 49.79 25.43
N MET A 24 -16.43 49.39 25.43
CA MET A 24 -15.53 49.62 24.30
C MET A 24 -14.76 48.34 23.98
N PRO A 25 -15.18 47.54 22.97
CA PRO A 25 -14.38 46.42 22.53
C PRO A 25 -12.98 46.91 22.13
N PHE A 26 -11.94 46.10 22.35
CA PHE A 26 -10.61 46.44 21.88
C PHE A 26 -10.66 46.55 20.35
N TYR A 27 -10.58 47.77 19.81
CA TYR A 27 -10.38 48.01 18.39
C TYR A 27 -8.97 47.55 18.03
N ARG A 28 -8.80 46.24 17.85
CA ARG A 28 -7.59 45.71 17.23
C ARG A 28 -7.67 46.03 15.75
N THR A 29 -6.58 46.58 15.22
CA THR A 29 -6.37 46.65 13.77
C THR A 29 -6.18 45.23 13.26
N CYS A 30 -6.88 44.90 12.17
CA CYS A 30 -6.71 43.60 11.53
C CYS A 30 -5.30 43.51 10.91
N GLU A 31 -4.55 42.45 11.22
CA GLU A 31 -3.18 42.26 10.71
C GLU A 31 -3.11 42.15 9.18
N TYR A 32 -4.19 41.71 8.54
CA TYR A 32 -4.23 41.48 7.09
C TYR A 32 -4.65 42.71 6.28
N CYS A 33 -5.76 43.36 6.66
CA CYS A 33 -6.31 44.49 5.90
C CYS A 33 -6.05 45.85 6.56
N LYS A 34 -5.47 45.87 7.76
CA LYS A 34 -5.18 47.06 8.58
C LYS A 34 -6.40 47.89 8.99
N ALA A 35 -7.62 47.48 8.63
CA ALA A 35 -8.85 48.13 9.08
C ALA A 35 -9.15 47.79 10.55
N VAL A 36 -9.75 48.73 11.26
CA VAL A 36 -10.25 48.53 12.63
C VAL A 36 -11.64 47.88 12.61
N GLY A 37 -11.98 47.12 13.65
CA GLY A 37 -13.35 46.62 13.88
C GLY A 37 -13.58 45.13 13.61
N HIS A 38 -12.54 44.36 13.24
CA HIS A 38 -12.63 42.89 13.19
C HIS A 38 -11.31 42.25 13.57
N ALA A 39 -11.38 41.01 14.09
CA ALA A 39 -10.22 40.18 14.33
C ALA A 39 -9.67 39.61 13.00
N ALA A 40 -8.39 39.25 12.95
CA ALA A 40 -7.75 38.66 11.77
C ALA A 40 -8.53 37.44 11.20
N LYS A 41 -9.12 36.61 12.07
CA LYS A 41 -9.96 35.46 11.68
C LYS A 41 -11.27 35.84 10.96
N ALA A 42 -11.80 37.03 11.26
CA ALA A 42 -13.03 37.57 10.65
C ALA A 42 -12.71 38.55 9.51
N CYS A 43 -11.48 38.55 8.97
CA CYS A 43 -11.12 39.44 7.89
C CYS A 43 -11.76 38.99 6.56
N PRO A 44 -12.57 39.83 5.89
CA PRO A 44 -13.24 39.46 4.65
C PRO A 44 -12.25 39.19 3.51
N ILE A 45 -11.09 39.85 3.50
CA ILE A 45 -10.03 39.62 2.51
C ILE A 45 -9.42 38.23 2.71
N LEU A 46 -9.15 37.85 3.97
CA LEU A 46 -8.59 36.54 4.29
C LEU A 46 -9.58 35.42 3.96
N GLN A 47 -10.87 35.62 4.25
CA GLN A 47 -11.91 34.65 3.92
C GLN A 47 -12.05 34.41 2.40
N ARG A 48 -12.00 35.47 1.57
CA ARG A 48 -12.00 35.31 0.11
C ARG A 48 -10.78 34.54 -0.40
N LYS A 49 -9.58 34.84 0.11
CA LYS A 49 -8.36 34.11 -0.25
C LYS A 49 -8.40 32.64 0.17
N ALA A 50 -8.92 32.35 1.36
CA ALA A 50 -9.10 30.98 1.83
C ALA A 50 -10.10 30.20 0.97
N ALA A 51 -11.22 30.83 0.60
CA ALA A 51 -12.20 30.24 -0.31
C ALA A 51 -11.62 29.97 -1.70
N GLU A 52 -10.88 30.93 -2.28
CA GLU A 52 -10.21 30.75 -3.57
C GLU A 52 -9.20 29.59 -3.54
N LYS A 53 -8.43 29.46 -2.45
CA LYS A 53 -7.49 28.34 -2.28
C LYS A 53 -8.22 27.00 -2.18
N ALA A 54 -9.33 26.94 -1.44
CA ALA A 54 -10.14 25.74 -1.32
C ALA A 54 -10.76 25.32 -2.67
N GLU A 55 -11.23 26.27 -3.48
CA GLU A 55 -11.75 26.00 -4.82
C GLU A 55 -10.66 25.51 -5.77
N LYS A 56 -9.46 26.12 -5.74
CA LYS A 56 -8.30 25.64 -6.51
C LYS A 56 -7.89 24.22 -6.14
N GLU A 57 -7.93 23.88 -4.85
CA GLU A 57 -7.61 22.53 -4.37
C GLU A 57 -8.66 21.49 -4.80
N LYS A 58 -9.96 21.84 -4.74
CA LYS A 58 -11.04 20.99 -5.27
C LYS A 58 -10.89 20.76 -6.77
N ALA A 59 -10.58 21.82 -7.54
CA ALA A 59 -10.37 21.73 -8.99
C ALA A 59 -9.17 20.83 -9.32
N ALA A 60 -8.04 20.99 -8.61
CA ALA A 60 -6.87 20.13 -8.78
C ALA A 60 -7.19 18.66 -8.46
N ARG A 61 -8.02 18.41 -7.45
CA ARG A 61 -8.45 17.06 -7.09
C ARG A 61 -9.33 16.42 -8.17
N MET A 62 -10.27 17.17 -8.76
CA MET A 62 -11.08 16.68 -9.89
C MET A 62 -10.22 16.38 -11.13
N GLN A 63 -9.25 17.23 -11.46
CA GLN A 63 -8.35 16.95 -12.59
C GLN A 63 -7.47 15.71 -12.36
N SER A 64 -7.12 15.39 -11.11
CA SER A 64 -6.33 14.20 -10.80
C SER A 64 -7.12 12.88 -10.91
N SER A 65 -8.45 12.89 -10.71
CA SER A 65 -9.26 11.67 -10.78
C SER A 65 -9.49 11.18 -12.21
N ASP A 66 -9.54 12.09 -13.18
CA ASP A 66 -9.79 11.73 -14.57
C ASP A 66 -8.53 11.15 -15.24
N ALA A 67 -7.34 11.61 -14.85
CA ALA A 67 -6.07 11.11 -15.36
C ALA A 67 -5.77 9.63 -14.99
N TRP A 68 -6.35 9.12 -13.89
CA TRP A 68 -6.16 7.72 -13.50
C TRP A 68 -7.08 6.75 -14.27
N SER A 69 -8.14 7.24 -14.91
CA SER A 69 -9.10 6.36 -15.59
C SER A 69 -8.62 5.88 -16.97
N GLU A 70 -7.66 6.57 -17.61
CA GLU A 70 -7.19 6.21 -18.96
C GLU A 70 -5.87 5.41 -18.98
N SER A 71 -5.15 5.31 -17.87
CA SER A 71 -3.84 4.62 -17.82
C SER A 71 -3.92 3.13 -17.45
N GLY A 72 -5.11 2.56 -17.30
CA GLY A 72 -5.32 1.20 -16.78
C GLY A 72 -5.37 0.04 -17.79
N SER A 73 -5.24 0.28 -19.11
CA SER A 73 -5.70 -0.73 -20.10
C SER A 73 -4.65 -1.32 -21.07
N THR A 74 -3.36 -1.01 -21.02
CA THR A 74 -2.43 -1.49 -22.09
C THR A 74 -1.09 -2.09 -21.67
N THR A 75 -0.82 -2.36 -20.40
CA THR A 75 0.49 -2.92 -19.98
C THR A 75 0.40 -4.28 -19.29
N ALA A 76 -0.36 -5.21 -19.89
CA ALA A 76 -0.35 -6.62 -19.51
C ALA A 76 0.22 -7.48 -20.64
N SER A 77 1.43 -7.19 -21.14
CA SER A 77 2.16 -8.02 -22.12
C SER A 77 3.62 -7.57 -22.30
N SER A 78 4.45 -7.47 -21.25
CA SER A 78 5.90 -7.20 -21.46
C SER A 78 6.78 -7.38 -20.21
N TRP A 79 6.65 -8.48 -19.47
CA TRP A 79 7.60 -8.79 -18.38
C TRP A 79 8.32 -10.14 -18.56
N ASP A 80 8.01 -10.92 -19.60
CA ASP A 80 8.63 -12.23 -19.86
C ASP A 80 9.93 -12.22 -20.67
N SER A 81 10.58 -11.07 -20.89
CA SER A 81 11.65 -10.99 -21.90
C SER A 81 13.03 -10.60 -21.38
N TRP A 82 13.32 -10.67 -20.07
CA TRP A 82 14.61 -10.24 -19.48
C TRP A 82 15.35 -11.33 -18.66
N THR A 83 15.38 -12.58 -19.14
CA THR A 83 16.29 -13.61 -18.58
C THR A 83 17.08 -14.44 -19.60
N SER A 84 17.00 -14.14 -20.90
CA SER A 84 17.68 -14.93 -21.94
C SER A 84 18.91 -14.24 -22.50
N ASP A 85 19.85 -13.80 -21.65
CA ASP A 85 21.21 -13.52 -22.12
C ASP A 85 22.23 -13.50 -20.97
N LYS A 86 22.71 -14.67 -20.54
CA LYS A 86 24.07 -14.84 -19.98
C LYS A 86 24.58 -16.24 -20.29
N GLY A 87 25.39 -16.31 -21.33
CA GLY A 87 26.29 -17.42 -21.57
C GLY A 87 27.36 -17.57 -20.48
N TRP A 88 27.87 -18.80 -20.44
CA TRP A 88 29.29 -19.12 -20.27
C TRP A 88 29.95 -18.86 -18.90
N TRP A 89 29.60 -19.66 -17.90
CA TRP A 89 30.56 -20.09 -16.87
C TRP A 89 30.37 -21.60 -16.62
N LYS A 90 31.38 -22.41 -16.99
CA LYS A 90 31.47 -23.83 -16.61
C LYS A 90 32.03 -23.92 -15.18
N PRO A 91 31.32 -24.49 -14.19
CA PRO A 91 31.94 -24.85 -12.93
C PRO A 91 32.68 -26.18 -13.07
N ARG A 92 33.96 -26.12 -12.71
CA ARG A 92 34.89 -27.25 -12.57
C ARG A 92 34.37 -28.24 -11.53
N SER A 93 34.17 -29.49 -11.94
CA SER A 93 33.70 -30.58 -11.09
C SER A 93 34.70 -30.88 -9.96
N SER A 94 34.36 -30.53 -8.73
CA SER A 94 35.01 -31.08 -7.54
C SER A 94 34.05 -32.07 -6.88
N LYS A 95 34.44 -33.35 -6.93
CA LYS A 95 33.79 -34.44 -6.20
C LYS A 95 33.90 -34.14 -4.70
N LYS A 96 32.79 -33.82 -4.05
CA LYS A 96 32.68 -33.85 -2.59
C LYS A 96 31.56 -34.78 -2.16
N THR A 97 31.94 -35.61 -1.22
CA THR A 97 31.29 -36.77 -0.65
C THR A 97 29.95 -36.45 -0.01
N LYS A 98 28.96 -37.31 -0.31
CA LYS A 98 27.61 -37.34 0.25
C LYS A 98 27.65 -37.53 1.78
N GLY A 99 27.46 -36.46 2.53
CA GLY A 99 26.93 -36.52 3.89
C GLY A 99 25.42 -36.34 3.82
N LYS A 100 24.68 -37.46 3.77
CA LYS A 100 23.21 -37.49 3.70
C LYS A 100 22.65 -37.24 5.10
N TRP A 101 22.65 -35.99 5.54
CA TRP A 101 21.88 -35.56 6.70
C TRP A 101 20.46 -35.28 6.22
N ALA A 102 19.55 -36.20 6.50
CA ALA A 102 18.13 -36.03 6.31
C ALA A 102 17.64 -34.98 7.32
N TRP A 103 17.69 -33.71 6.93
CA TRP A 103 16.89 -32.68 7.57
C TRP A 103 15.48 -32.88 7.07
N SER A 104 14.64 -33.45 7.92
CA SER A 104 13.19 -33.43 7.79
C SER A 104 12.79 -31.98 7.51
N GLU A 105 12.38 -31.73 6.28
CA GLU A 105 12.08 -30.43 5.72
C GLU A 105 10.80 -29.91 6.39
N TRP A 106 10.97 -29.29 7.57
CA TRP A 106 9.97 -28.44 8.18
C TRP A 106 9.82 -27.23 7.26
N GLN A 107 9.00 -27.36 6.21
CA GLN A 107 8.51 -26.19 5.50
C GLN A 107 7.56 -25.49 6.47
N PRO A 108 7.93 -24.31 6.99
CA PRO A 108 7.00 -23.53 7.78
C PRO A 108 5.78 -23.34 6.89
N GLN A 109 4.61 -23.77 7.34
CA GLN A 109 3.37 -23.48 6.62
C GLN A 109 3.34 -21.96 6.47
N HIS A 110 3.63 -21.51 5.25
CA HIS A 110 3.82 -20.12 4.96
C HIS A 110 2.43 -19.49 5.15
N TRP A 111 2.24 -18.75 6.23
CA TRP A 111 1.01 -18.02 6.50
C TRP A 111 0.92 -16.91 5.45
N VAL A 112 0.39 -17.26 4.29
CA VAL A 112 0.22 -16.32 3.18
C VAL A 112 -1.07 -15.56 3.46
N LEU A 113 -0.96 -14.27 3.77
CA LEU A 113 -2.10 -13.38 3.84
C LEU A 113 -2.86 -13.40 2.52
N SER A 114 -4.18 -13.40 2.59
CA SER A 114 -5.00 -13.24 1.39
C SER A 114 -4.72 -11.90 0.71
N GLU A 115 -4.95 -11.80 -0.60
CA GLU A 115 -4.74 -10.56 -1.37
C GLU A 115 -5.50 -9.35 -0.78
N GLY A 116 -6.62 -9.59 -0.09
CA GLY A 116 -7.37 -8.55 0.64
C GLY A 116 -6.62 -8.09 1.89
N GLU A 117 -6.23 -9.03 2.74
CA GLU A 117 -5.46 -8.78 3.96
C GLU A 117 -4.10 -8.15 3.64
N GLU A 118 -3.43 -8.54 2.56
CA GLU A 118 -2.16 -7.94 2.16
C GLU A 118 -2.32 -6.46 1.76
N ARG A 119 -3.40 -6.10 1.06
CA ARG A 119 -3.70 -4.70 0.75
C ARG A 119 -4.04 -3.90 2.01
N GLU A 120 -4.75 -4.50 2.96
CA GLU A 120 -5.04 -3.88 4.25
C GLU A 120 -3.78 -3.72 5.10
N ALA A 121 -2.94 -4.74 5.15
CA ALA A 121 -1.63 -4.70 5.79
C ALA A 121 -0.78 -3.56 5.23
N ARG A 122 -0.69 -3.42 3.90
CA ARG A 122 0.07 -2.31 3.26
C ARG A 122 -0.51 -0.93 3.61
N LYS A 123 -1.83 -0.81 3.77
CA LYS A 123 -2.46 0.46 4.21
C LYS A 123 -2.14 0.76 5.67
N LEU A 124 -2.22 -0.25 6.55
CA LEU A 124 -1.89 -0.12 7.97
C LEU A 124 -0.40 0.19 8.14
N GLU A 125 0.48 -0.49 7.42
CA GLU A 125 1.93 -0.25 7.42
C GLU A 125 2.27 1.16 6.94
N LYS A 126 1.59 1.68 5.91
CA LYS A 126 1.75 3.07 5.48
C LYS A 126 1.33 4.05 6.58
N LYS A 127 0.20 3.80 7.25
CA LYS A 127 -0.24 4.63 8.38
C LYS A 127 0.75 4.59 9.55
N LEU A 128 1.27 3.41 9.89
CA LEU A 128 2.28 3.25 10.94
C LEU A 128 3.57 4.01 10.61
N ARG A 129 4.01 4.02 9.34
CA ARG A 129 5.15 4.84 8.90
C ARG A 129 4.88 6.35 9.02
N GLU A 130 3.69 6.80 8.66
CA GLU A 130 3.29 8.20 8.85
C GLU A 130 3.27 8.59 10.33
N ILE A 131 2.74 7.72 11.20
CA ILE A 131 2.73 7.93 12.66
C ILE A 131 4.15 7.94 13.22
N ALA A 132 5.03 7.02 12.82
CA ALA A 132 6.42 6.99 13.26
C ALA A 132 7.17 8.28 12.88
N ALA A 133 6.89 8.86 11.71
CA ALA A 133 7.44 10.16 11.33
C ALA A 133 6.92 11.31 12.21
N LEU A 134 5.65 11.27 12.63
CA LEU A 134 5.09 12.26 13.57
C LEU A 134 5.70 12.12 14.96
N GLU A 135 5.87 10.90 15.48
CA GLU A 135 6.55 10.63 16.75
C GLU A 135 7.97 11.18 16.75
N GLN A 136 8.71 11.00 15.65
CA GLN A 136 10.05 11.56 15.50
C GLN A 136 10.06 13.11 15.57
N LEU A 137 9.01 13.78 15.10
CA LEU A 137 8.90 15.25 15.22
C LEU A 137 8.60 15.67 16.66
N VAL A 138 7.84 14.88 17.41
CA VAL A 138 7.60 15.09 18.85
C VAL A 138 8.90 14.93 19.63
N ASP A 139 9.69 13.90 19.34
CA ASP A 139 11.00 13.68 19.97
C ASP A 139 12.00 14.81 19.69
N GLN A 140 11.86 15.47 18.54
CA GLN A 140 12.62 16.68 18.19
C GLN A 140 12.09 17.96 18.88
N GLY A 141 11.04 17.86 19.69
CA GLY A 141 10.42 18.99 20.38
C GLY A 141 9.58 19.89 19.47
N ARG A 142 9.17 19.42 18.28
CA ARG A 142 8.26 20.18 17.41
C ARG A 142 6.83 20.03 17.90
N MET A 143 6.09 21.13 17.91
CA MET A 143 4.66 21.10 18.17
C MET A 143 3.91 20.54 16.96
N LEU A 144 3.14 19.47 17.18
CA LEU A 144 2.21 18.92 16.21
C LEU A 144 0.84 19.59 16.33
N ASP A 145 0.09 19.64 15.23
CA ASP A 145 -1.31 20.06 15.24
C ASP A 145 -2.19 19.03 15.97
N VAL A 146 -3.36 19.46 16.46
CA VAL A 146 -4.33 18.61 17.19
C VAL A 146 -4.69 17.37 16.37
N LEU A 147 -4.88 17.53 15.05
CA LEU A 147 -5.20 16.40 14.15
C LEU A 147 -4.03 15.43 13.97
N GLN A 148 -2.79 15.89 14.13
CA GLN A 148 -1.61 15.03 14.05
C GLN A 148 -1.40 14.27 15.36
N LEU A 149 -1.65 14.90 16.51
CA LEU A 149 -1.66 14.24 17.81
C LEU A 149 -2.73 13.13 17.86
N GLU A 150 -3.94 13.40 17.39
CA GLU A 150 -5.01 12.38 17.32
C GLU A 150 -4.61 11.19 16.41
N LYS A 151 -3.83 11.42 15.35
CA LYS A 151 -3.27 10.32 14.53
C LYS A 151 -2.26 9.48 15.29
N VAL A 152 -1.42 10.10 16.13
CA VAL A 152 -0.46 9.39 16.99
C VAL A 152 -1.21 8.58 18.04
N ASP A 153 -2.26 9.12 18.65
CA ASP A 153 -3.06 8.41 19.66
C ASP A 153 -3.74 7.14 19.09
N ARG A 154 -4.18 7.18 17.83
CA ARG A 154 -4.75 6.01 17.11
C ARG A 154 -3.73 4.92 16.75
N LYS A 155 -2.46 5.07 17.10
CA LYS A 155 -1.41 4.05 16.83
C LYS A 155 -1.77 2.71 17.46
N SER A 156 -2.20 2.71 18.72
CA SER A 156 -2.56 1.49 19.45
C SER A 156 -3.74 0.74 18.82
N GLU A 157 -4.73 1.46 18.29
CA GLU A 157 -5.86 0.88 17.54
C GLU A 157 -5.41 0.24 16.21
N ILE A 158 -4.42 0.84 15.54
CA ILE A 158 -3.87 0.30 14.29
C ILE A 158 -2.99 -0.92 14.56
N GLU A 159 -2.18 -0.90 15.63
CA GLU A 159 -1.31 -2.00 16.04
C GLU A 159 -2.10 -3.21 16.56
N SER A 160 -3.24 -2.98 17.21
CA SER A 160 -4.15 -4.04 17.67
C SER A 160 -4.99 -4.66 16.56
N HIS A 161 -4.99 -4.10 15.35
CA HIS A 161 -5.66 -4.70 14.21
C HIS A 161 -5.01 -6.06 13.88
N GLU A 162 -5.80 -7.14 13.83
CA GLU A 162 -5.30 -8.52 13.71
C GLU A 162 -4.34 -8.71 12.52
N VAL A 163 -4.61 -8.04 11.40
CA VAL A 163 -3.75 -8.04 10.20
C VAL A 163 -2.37 -7.41 10.46
N ALA A 164 -2.32 -6.33 11.25
CA ALA A 164 -1.06 -5.69 11.65
C ALA A 164 -0.29 -6.59 12.64
N TYR A 165 -1.01 -7.22 13.58
CA TYR A 165 -0.41 -8.17 14.52
C TYR A 165 0.18 -9.40 13.81
N ALA A 166 -0.56 -9.98 12.86
CA ALA A 166 -0.11 -11.12 12.08
C ALA A 166 1.16 -10.80 11.27
N THR A 167 1.19 -9.65 10.58
CA THR A 167 2.39 -9.22 9.85
C THR A 167 3.58 -8.96 10.77
N CYS A 168 3.37 -8.27 11.89
CA CYS A 168 4.46 -7.94 12.81
C CYS A 168 5.01 -9.18 13.54
N SER A 169 4.14 -10.10 13.94
CA SER A 169 4.48 -11.39 14.55
C SER A 169 5.37 -12.24 13.64
N MET A 170 5.06 -12.27 12.33
CA MET A 170 5.82 -13.04 11.35
C MET A 170 7.27 -12.54 11.18
N PHE A 171 7.50 -11.22 11.22
CA PHE A 171 8.87 -10.68 11.11
C PHE A 171 9.66 -10.80 12.42
N SER A 172 8.99 -10.79 13.57
CA SER A 172 9.62 -10.90 14.89
C SER A 172 10.14 -12.32 15.16
N ALA A 173 9.28 -13.33 14.96
CA ALA A 173 9.60 -14.71 15.31
C ALA A 173 10.72 -15.31 14.43
N ASP A 174 10.75 -14.98 13.14
CA ASP A 174 11.70 -15.58 12.19
C ASP A 174 13.12 -14.98 12.30
N SER A 175 13.25 -13.79 12.89
CA SER A 175 14.56 -13.16 13.15
C SER A 175 15.24 -13.70 14.41
N PHE A 176 14.44 -14.13 15.40
CA PHE A 176 14.96 -14.52 16.72
C PHE A 176 15.58 -15.91 16.74
N TYR A 177 15.14 -16.86 15.90
CA TYR A 177 15.63 -18.25 15.95
C TYR A 177 16.68 -18.61 14.89
N ARG A 178 17.04 -17.71 13.98
CA ARG A 178 18.10 -18.00 13.00
C ARG A 178 19.45 -17.89 13.70
N THR A 179 20.12 -19.04 13.88
CA THR A 179 21.54 -19.09 14.22
C THR A 179 22.33 -18.42 13.11
N CYS A 180 23.11 -17.40 13.45
CA CYS A 180 24.01 -16.77 12.48
C CYS A 180 24.97 -17.82 11.91
N GLU A 181 25.00 -17.98 10.58
CA GLU A 181 25.81 -19.03 9.95
C GLU A 181 27.32 -18.91 10.27
N TYR A 182 27.78 -17.69 10.54
CA TYR A 182 29.19 -17.34 10.74
C TYR A 182 29.68 -17.56 12.17
N CYS A 183 28.88 -17.23 13.18
CA CYS A 183 29.28 -17.34 14.59
C CYS A 183 28.45 -18.34 15.40
N LYS A 184 27.42 -18.93 14.80
CA LYS A 184 26.46 -19.88 15.41
C LYS A 184 25.68 -19.35 16.61
N VAL A 185 25.75 -18.05 16.89
CA VAL A 185 24.96 -17.41 17.95
C VAL A 185 23.59 -17.04 17.38
N VAL A 186 22.55 -17.30 18.17
CA VAL A 186 21.15 -16.98 17.88
C VAL A 186 20.89 -15.47 18.05
N GLY A 187 19.94 -14.90 17.30
CA GLY A 187 19.45 -13.54 17.55
C GLY A 187 20.14 -12.42 16.76
N HIS A 188 20.84 -12.72 15.67
CA HIS A 188 21.25 -11.68 14.71
C HIS A 188 21.37 -12.19 13.27
N ALA A 189 21.08 -11.31 12.32
CA ALA A 189 21.29 -11.56 10.90
C ALA A 189 22.78 -11.53 10.53
N ALA A 190 23.18 -12.21 9.45
CA ALA A 190 24.56 -12.23 8.95
C ALA A 190 25.17 -10.82 8.79
N LYS A 191 24.38 -9.84 8.33
CA LYS A 191 24.82 -8.44 8.17
C LYS A 191 25.18 -7.75 9.50
N ALA A 192 24.58 -8.19 10.60
CA ALA A 192 24.84 -7.69 11.95
C ALA A 192 25.80 -8.60 12.74
N CYS A 193 26.42 -9.60 12.10
CA CYS A 193 27.33 -10.51 12.78
C CYS A 193 28.60 -9.79 13.23
N PRO A 194 28.94 -9.80 14.54
CA PRO A 194 30.15 -9.14 15.03
C PRO A 194 31.43 -9.63 14.35
N ILE A 195 31.49 -10.91 13.99
CA ILE A 195 32.63 -11.51 13.29
C ILE A 195 32.75 -10.93 11.87
N LEU A 196 31.63 -10.81 11.15
CA LEU A 196 31.64 -10.23 9.81
C LEU A 196 31.93 -8.74 9.80
N LEU A 197 31.39 -8.00 10.77
CA LEU A 197 31.67 -6.56 10.92
C LEU A 197 33.15 -6.31 11.20
N ARG A 198 33.79 -7.11 12.07
CA ARG A 198 35.24 -7.03 12.30
C ARG A 198 36.04 -7.33 11.02
N LYS A 199 35.68 -8.39 10.29
CA LYS A 199 36.34 -8.72 9.01
C LYS A 199 36.16 -7.64 7.94
N ALA A 200 34.98 -7.01 7.89
CA ALA A 200 34.72 -5.90 6.97
C ALA A 200 35.53 -4.67 7.34
N ALA A 201 35.64 -4.35 8.63
CA ALA A 201 36.49 -3.26 9.13
C ALA A 201 37.98 -3.52 8.82
N GLU A 202 38.48 -4.73 9.09
CA GLU A 202 39.86 -5.12 8.74
C GLU A 202 40.12 -5.02 7.23
N LYS A 203 39.15 -5.40 6.39
CA LYS A 203 39.26 -5.26 4.94
C LYS A 203 39.30 -3.79 4.52
N ALA A 204 38.45 -2.94 5.11
CA ALA A 204 38.42 -1.51 4.83
C ALA A 204 39.74 -0.83 5.24
N GLU A 205 40.32 -1.19 6.38
CA GLU A 205 41.63 -0.69 6.81
C GLU A 205 42.76 -1.16 5.89
N LYS A 206 42.72 -2.42 5.42
CA LYS A 206 43.68 -2.91 4.40
C LYS A 206 43.54 -2.17 3.06
N GLU A 207 42.32 -1.89 2.61
CA GLU A 207 42.08 -1.12 1.38
C GLU A 207 42.55 0.33 1.52
N LYS A 208 42.34 0.97 2.69
CA LYS A 208 42.90 2.31 2.97
C LYS A 208 44.42 2.31 2.98
N ALA A 209 45.06 1.33 3.63
CA ALA A 209 46.52 1.21 3.67
C ALA A 209 47.11 0.98 2.26
N ALA A 210 46.48 0.12 1.45
CA ALA A 210 46.88 -0.09 0.06
C ALA A 210 46.72 1.20 -0.78
N ARG A 211 45.66 1.99 -0.53
CA ARG A 211 45.46 3.27 -1.20
C ARG A 211 46.55 4.30 -0.85
N MET A 212 46.95 4.39 0.43
CA MET A 212 48.07 5.25 0.84
C MET A 212 49.40 4.82 0.20
N GLN A 213 49.69 3.52 0.16
CA GLN A 213 50.91 3.03 -0.49
C GLN A 213 50.92 3.30 -2.01
N SER A 214 49.75 3.28 -2.65
CA SER A 214 49.64 3.59 -4.09
C SER A 214 49.81 5.08 -4.41
N SER A 215 49.42 6.00 -3.51
CA SER A 215 49.59 7.44 -3.74
C SER A 215 51.05 7.89 -3.65
N ASP A 216 51.85 7.24 -2.81
CA ASP A 216 53.27 7.56 -2.68
C ASP A 216 54.05 7.09 -3.92
N ALA A 217 53.67 5.97 -4.53
CA ALA A 217 54.29 5.47 -5.76
C ALA A 217 54.04 6.35 -7.01
N TRP A 218 52.95 7.12 -7.04
CA TRP A 218 52.64 8.03 -8.15
C TRP A 218 53.38 9.38 -8.06
N SER A 219 53.98 9.71 -6.92
CA SER A 219 54.70 10.97 -6.75
C SER A 219 56.15 10.92 -7.25
N GLU A 220 56.72 9.73 -7.48
CA GLU A 220 58.10 9.59 -7.98
C GLU A 220 58.21 9.40 -9.52
N SER A 221 57.10 9.29 -10.25
CA SER A 221 57.13 8.96 -11.70
C SER A 221 56.53 10.03 -12.64
N GLY A 222 56.16 11.21 -12.13
CA GLY A 222 55.38 12.20 -12.88
C GLY A 222 56.09 13.52 -13.22
N SER A 223 57.31 13.49 -13.76
CA SER A 223 57.95 14.70 -14.33
C SER A 223 58.41 14.48 -15.76
N THR A 224 57.48 14.48 -16.73
CA THR A 224 57.62 15.08 -18.07
C THR A 224 56.43 14.73 -18.96
N THR A 225 56.11 15.64 -19.90
CA THR A 225 55.08 15.56 -20.95
C THR A 225 53.63 15.93 -20.55
N ALA A 226 53.39 17.24 -20.50
CA ALA A 226 52.07 17.82 -20.67
C ALA A 226 51.82 18.06 -22.16
N SER A 227 50.83 17.39 -22.77
CA SER A 227 50.20 17.82 -24.04
C SER A 227 48.91 17.02 -24.33
N SER A 228 47.87 17.74 -24.76
CA SER A 228 46.86 17.31 -25.74
C SER A 228 45.77 16.31 -25.29
N TRP A 229 44.71 16.84 -24.68
CA TRP A 229 43.38 16.18 -24.65
C TRP A 229 42.29 17.21 -24.97
N ASP A 230 42.28 17.67 -26.21
CA ASP A 230 41.11 18.29 -26.85
C ASP A 230 40.61 17.33 -27.93
N SER A 231 39.44 16.75 -27.69
CA SER A 231 38.48 16.19 -28.65
C SER A 231 37.86 14.96 -28.04
N TRP A 232 36.55 14.97 -27.83
CA TRP A 232 35.67 13.93 -28.34
C TRP A 232 34.27 14.50 -28.51
N THR A 233 33.81 14.39 -29.74
CA THR A 233 32.59 14.93 -30.33
C THR A 233 31.39 14.06 -30.03
N SER A 234 30.23 14.72 -29.96
CA SER A 234 28.94 14.37 -30.59
C SER A 234 28.68 12.90 -30.94
N ASP A 235 27.60 12.35 -30.39
CA ASP A 235 26.81 11.37 -31.12
C ASP A 235 25.30 11.49 -30.85
N LYS A 236 24.52 11.45 -31.93
CA LYS A 236 23.06 11.64 -32.00
C LYS A 236 22.41 10.29 -32.30
N GLY A 237 21.27 9.96 -31.68
CA GLY A 237 20.56 8.69 -31.95
C GLY A 237 19.03 8.75 -31.88
N TRP A 238 18.41 8.78 -33.05
CA TRP A 238 17.11 8.24 -33.52
C TRP A 238 15.89 8.06 -32.59
N TRP A 239 14.75 8.63 -33.03
CA TRP A 239 13.39 8.17 -32.71
C TRP A 239 12.64 7.82 -34.02
N LYS A 240 11.97 6.66 -34.06
CA LYS A 240 11.01 6.26 -35.11
C LYS A 240 9.61 6.08 -34.48
N PRO A 241 8.51 6.55 -35.12
CA PRO A 241 7.16 6.30 -34.63
C PRO A 241 6.55 5.00 -35.20
N ARG A 242 5.77 4.31 -34.36
CA ARG A 242 5.10 3.02 -34.59
C ARG A 242 3.65 3.25 -35.05
N SER A 243 3.25 2.65 -36.16
CA SER A 243 1.88 2.73 -36.71
C SER A 243 0.94 1.69 -36.09
N SER A 244 -0.33 2.06 -35.91
CA SER A 244 -1.39 1.24 -35.35
C SER A 244 -2.35 0.77 -36.46
N LYS A 245 -2.73 -0.52 -36.44
CA LYS A 245 -3.85 -1.07 -37.22
C LYS A 245 -4.81 -1.78 -36.25
N LYS A 246 -6.06 -1.34 -36.23
CA LYS A 246 -7.19 -1.98 -35.53
C LYS A 246 -7.96 -2.84 -36.55
N THR A 247 -8.21 -4.10 -36.22
CA THR A 247 -9.21 -4.95 -36.89
C THR A 247 -10.35 -5.22 -35.92
N LYS A 248 -11.60 -4.97 -36.36
CA LYS A 248 -12.84 -5.30 -35.65
C LYS A 248 -13.30 -6.69 -36.09
N GLY A 249 -13.35 -7.65 -35.17
CA GLY A 249 -14.02 -8.93 -35.36
C GLY A 249 -15.44 -8.89 -34.81
N LYS A 250 -16.44 -9.17 -35.66
CA LYS A 250 -17.83 -9.47 -35.28
C LYS A 250 -17.90 -10.91 -34.79
N TRP A 251 -18.52 -11.15 -33.63
CA TRP A 251 -18.91 -12.48 -33.19
C TRP A 251 -20.43 -12.59 -33.21
N ALA A 252 -20.93 -13.64 -33.87
CA ALA A 252 -22.33 -14.00 -33.90
C ALA A 252 -22.64 -14.88 -32.68
N TRP A 253 -23.73 -14.58 -31.98
CA TRP A 253 -24.27 -15.41 -30.90
C TRP A 253 -25.02 -16.60 -31.49
N SER A 254 -24.74 -17.80 -30.97
CA SER A 254 -25.53 -19.00 -31.22
C SER A 254 -26.39 -19.30 -30.00
N GLU A 255 -27.66 -19.54 -30.26
CA GLU A 255 -28.76 -19.84 -29.35
C GLU A 255 -28.48 -21.13 -28.54
N TRP A 256 -28.57 -21.02 -27.20
CA TRP A 256 -28.35 -22.14 -26.27
C TRP A 256 -29.68 -22.49 -25.59
N GLN A 257 -30.15 -23.73 -25.77
CA GLN A 257 -31.36 -24.25 -25.13
C GLN A 257 -31.04 -24.86 -23.74
N PRO A 258 -31.85 -24.63 -22.69
CA PRO A 258 -31.60 -25.16 -21.35
C PRO A 258 -32.04 -26.63 -21.22
N GLN A 259 -31.17 -27.49 -20.71
CA GLN A 259 -31.56 -28.81 -20.23
C GLN A 259 -31.97 -28.76 -18.74
N HIS A 260 -33.07 -29.43 -18.45
CA HIS A 260 -33.76 -29.57 -17.16
C HIS A 260 -32.89 -30.36 -16.15
N TRP A 261 -32.71 -29.86 -14.93
CA TRP A 261 -32.07 -30.59 -13.83
C TRP A 261 -33.11 -30.89 -12.74
N VAL A 262 -33.22 -32.16 -12.36
CA VAL A 262 -34.06 -32.64 -11.26
C VAL A 262 -33.22 -32.65 -9.98
N LEU A 263 -33.63 -31.87 -8.97
CA LEU A 263 -33.06 -31.89 -7.62
C LEU A 263 -33.70 -33.04 -6.82
N SER A 264 -32.86 -33.90 -6.24
CA SER A 264 -33.28 -34.79 -5.15
C SER A 264 -33.11 -34.07 -3.82
N GLU A 265 -34.17 -34.04 -3.04
CA GLU A 265 -34.23 -33.47 -1.70
C GLU A 265 -33.58 -34.44 -0.70
N GLY A 266 -32.50 -34.01 -0.06
CA GLY A 266 -31.91 -34.66 1.09
C GLY A 266 -32.01 -33.74 2.30
N GLU A 267 -32.99 -34.00 3.17
CA GLU A 267 -33.20 -33.28 4.42
C GLU A 267 -32.08 -33.63 5.41
N GLY A 268 -31.24 -32.65 5.74
CA GLY A 268 -30.22 -32.75 6.77
C GLY A 268 -30.24 -31.50 7.64
N SER A 269 -30.59 -31.67 8.92
CA SER A 269 -30.69 -30.64 9.94
C SER A 269 -29.32 -30.02 10.26
N TRP A 270 -29.19 -28.70 10.15
CA TRP A 270 -27.97 -27.96 10.42
C TRP A 270 -28.02 -27.37 11.84
N GLY A 271 -27.35 -28.05 12.77
CA GLY A 271 -27.10 -27.54 14.12
C GLY A 271 -26.00 -26.49 14.13
N ASP A 272 -26.34 -25.33 14.68
CA ASP A 272 -25.52 -24.15 14.89
C ASP A 272 -24.43 -24.42 15.96
N ARG A 273 -23.18 -24.67 15.56
CA ARG A 273 -22.01 -24.52 16.44
C ARG A 273 -20.72 -24.38 15.65
N GLY A 274 -19.95 -23.36 16.05
CA GLY A 274 -18.81 -22.77 15.34
C GLY A 274 -17.77 -23.75 14.81
N PHE A 275 -17.43 -23.56 13.53
CA PHE A 275 -16.46 -24.35 12.78
C PHE A 275 -15.69 -23.41 11.82
N SER A 276 -14.95 -22.44 12.38
CA SER A 276 -14.19 -21.47 11.56
C SER A 276 -12.70 -21.77 11.47
N ASP A 277 -12.13 -22.60 12.34
CA ASP A 277 -10.68 -22.67 12.49
C ASP A 277 -10.13 -24.07 12.30
N PHE A 278 -10.16 -24.59 11.07
CA PHE A 278 -9.06 -25.39 10.52
C PHE A 278 -9.35 -25.81 9.07
N LEU A 279 -8.30 -25.73 8.23
CA LEU A 279 -8.16 -26.24 6.84
C LEU A 279 -8.34 -25.24 5.68
N GLY A 280 -7.20 -24.94 5.03
CA GLY A 280 -7.09 -24.75 3.58
C GLY A 280 -7.08 -23.31 3.05
N GLN A 281 -6.00 -22.56 3.30
CA GLN A 281 -5.80 -21.16 2.89
C GLN A 281 -5.88 -20.92 1.36
N GLY A 282 -5.88 -21.95 0.51
CA GLY A 282 -6.03 -21.80 -0.95
C GLY A 282 -7.45 -21.48 -1.45
N ASN A 283 -8.50 -21.78 -0.66
CA ASN A 283 -9.90 -21.71 -1.14
C ASN A 283 -10.70 -20.49 -0.65
N ALA A 284 -10.19 -19.72 0.30
CA ALA A 284 -10.87 -18.54 0.82
C ALA A 284 -11.06 -17.45 -0.25
N GLY A 285 -10.06 -17.27 -1.12
CA GLY A 285 -10.12 -16.34 -2.25
C GLY A 285 -11.22 -16.72 -3.25
N HIS A 286 -11.37 -18.02 -3.55
CA HIS A 286 -12.42 -18.53 -4.43
C HIS A 286 -13.82 -18.32 -3.84
N ALA A 287 -14.01 -18.54 -2.54
CA ALA A 287 -15.29 -18.32 -1.88
C ALA A 287 -15.71 -16.83 -1.84
N CYS A 288 -14.75 -15.92 -1.62
CA CYS A 288 -15.03 -14.47 -1.67
C CYS A 288 -15.35 -14.01 -3.10
N ARG A 289 -14.59 -14.50 -4.09
CA ARG A 289 -14.87 -14.22 -5.51
C ARG A 289 -16.24 -14.79 -5.93
N ALA A 290 -16.61 -15.99 -5.48
CA ALA A 290 -17.93 -16.59 -5.71
C ALA A 290 -19.05 -15.69 -5.18
N ARG A 291 -18.97 -15.27 -3.91
CA ARG A 291 -19.97 -14.37 -3.29
C ARG A 291 -20.13 -13.04 -4.03
N LYS A 292 -19.04 -12.49 -4.56
CA LYS A 292 -19.08 -11.27 -5.39
C LYS A 292 -19.78 -11.51 -6.72
N LEU A 293 -19.51 -12.64 -7.37
CA LEU A 293 -20.17 -13.01 -8.63
C LEU A 293 -21.66 -13.32 -8.40
N GLU A 294 -22.02 -14.01 -7.32
CA GLU A 294 -23.42 -14.25 -6.93
C GLU A 294 -24.17 -12.95 -6.63
N LYS A 295 -23.53 -11.97 -5.98
CA LYS A 295 -24.15 -10.65 -5.77
C LYS A 295 -24.43 -9.95 -7.10
N LYS A 296 -23.50 -10.02 -8.06
CA LYS A 296 -23.71 -9.48 -9.41
C LYS A 296 -24.84 -10.20 -10.15
N LEU A 297 -24.91 -11.53 -10.05
CA LEU A 297 -26.00 -12.30 -10.66
C LEU A 297 -27.37 -11.95 -10.06
N ARG A 298 -27.46 -11.68 -8.76
CA ARG A 298 -28.70 -11.18 -8.14
C ARG A 298 -29.10 -9.78 -8.63
N GLU A 299 -28.13 -8.89 -8.81
CA GLU A 299 -28.38 -7.57 -9.39
C GLU A 299 -28.88 -7.68 -10.84
N ILE A 300 -28.25 -8.55 -11.64
CA ILE A 300 -28.68 -8.82 -13.02
C ILE A 300 -30.09 -9.44 -13.04
N ALA A 301 -30.40 -10.39 -12.16
CA ALA A 301 -31.73 -10.98 -12.08
C ALA A 301 -32.82 -9.94 -11.75
N ALA A 302 -32.51 -8.96 -10.89
CA ALA A 302 -33.42 -7.85 -10.63
C ALA A 302 -33.61 -6.94 -11.85
N LEU A 303 -32.56 -6.72 -12.65
CA LEU A 303 -32.67 -5.97 -13.92
C LEU A 303 -33.49 -6.74 -14.96
N GLU A 304 -33.30 -8.06 -15.10
CA GLU A 304 -34.11 -8.91 -15.99
C GLU A 304 -35.59 -8.85 -15.61
N GLN A 305 -35.92 -8.89 -14.31
CA GLN A 305 -37.31 -8.75 -13.86
C GLN A 305 -37.92 -7.39 -14.24
N LEU A 306 -37.14 -6.31 -14.27
CA LEU A 306 -37.61 -5.01 -14.74
C LEU A 306 -37.86 -5.00 -16.26
N VAL A 307 -37.04 -5.71 -17.03
CA VAL A 307 -37.25 -5.92 -18.48
C VAL A 307 -38.53 -6.72 -18.73
N ASP A 308 -38.76 -7.79 -17.97
CA ASP A 308 -39.98 -8.61 -18.07
C ASP A 308 -41.25 -7.80 -17.71
N GLN A 309 -41.13 -6.81 -16.82
CA GLN A 309 -42.19 -5.86 -16.50
C GLN A 309 -42.38 -4.77 -17.58
N GLY A 310 -41.61 -4.80 -18.68
CA GLY A 310 -41.67 -3.82 -19.75
C GLY A 310 -41.05 -2.47 -19.39
N ARG A 311 -40.25 -2.38 -18.32
CA ARG A 311 -39.54 -1.13 -17.98
C ARG A 311 -38.30 -0.98 -18.85
N MET A 312 -38.08 0.25 -19.34
CA MET A 312 -36.87 0.59 -20.07
C MET A 312 -35.69 0.70 -19.11
N LEU A 313 -34.64 -0.09 -19.36
CA LEU A 313 -33.35 0.02 -18.68
C LEU A 313 -32.43 1.00 -19.40
N ASP A 314 -31.48 1.58 -18.66
CA ASP A 314 -30.42 2.39 -19.25
C ASP A 314 -29.40 1.51 -20.02
N VAL A 315 -28.58 2.13 -20.87
CA VAL A 315 -27.61 1.44 -21.72
C VAL A 315 -26.58 0.65 -20.89
N LEU A 316 -26.20 1.13 -19.71
CA LEU A 316 -25.24 0.46 -18.84
C LEU A 316 -25.85 -0.74 -18.11
N GLN A 317 -27.13 -0.66 -17.78
CA GLN A 317 -27.92 -1.75 -17.21
C GLN A 317 -28.13 -2.87 -18.24
N LEU A 318 -28.43 -2.52 -19.49
CA LEU A 318 -28.48 -3.50 -20.59
C LEU A 318 -27.13 -4.19 -20.77
N GLU A 319 -26.02 -3.44 -20.76
CA GLU A 319 -24.68 -4.03 -20.85
C GLU A 319 -24.36 -4.96 -19.66
N LYS A 320 -24.86 -4.66 -18.45
CA LYS A 320 -24.75 -5.56 -17.29
C LYS A 320 -25.52 -6.87 -17.51
N VAL A 321 -26.72 -6.80 -18.11
CA VAL A 321 -27.52 -7.98 -18.45
C VAL A 321 -26.80 -8.81 -19.52
N ASP A 322 -26.23 -8.19 -20.55
CA ASP A 322 -25.48 -8.89 -21.61
C ASP A 322 -24.26 -9.65 -21.07
N ARG A 323 -23.58 -9.11 -20.04
CA ARG A 323 -22.44 -9.76 -19.38
C ARG A 323 -22.82 -10.93 -18.46
N LYS A 324 -24.11 -11.28 -18.34
CA LYS A 324 -24.59 -12.40 -17.50
C LYS A 324 -23.93 -13.72 -17.89
N SER A 325 -23.91 -14.04 -19.19
CA SER A 325 -23.34 -15.30 -19.69
C SER A 325 -21.85 -15.42 -19.37
N GLU A 326 -21.09 -14.33 -19.46
CA GLU A 326 -19.68 -14.28 -19.07
C GLU A 326 -19.49 -14.58 -17.59
N ILE A 327 -20.30 -13.95 -16.71
CA ILE A 327 -20.27 -14.17 -15.26
C ILE A 327 -20.64 -15.62 -14.93
N GLU A 328 -21.67 -16.17 -15.54
CA GLU A 328 -22.10 -17.56 -15.33
C GLU A 328 -21.07 -18.57 -15.82
N SER A 329 -20.34 -18.24 -16.89
CA SER A 329 -19.28 -19.09 -17.43
C SER A 329 -18.03 -19.14 -16.56
N HIS A 330 -17.91 -18.22 -15.59
CA HIS A 330 -16.74 -18.08 -14.74
C HIS A 330 -16.46 -19.36 -13.94
N GLU A 331 -15.21 -19.84 -13.99
CA GLU A 331 -14.80 -21.15 -13.47
C GLU A 331 -15.20 -21.37 -12.00
N VAL A 332 -15.13 -20.31 -11.19
CA VAL A 332 -15.52 -20.35 -9.77
C VAL A 332 -16.99 -20.73 -9.60
N LEU A 333 -17.91 -20.15 -10.38
CA LEU A 333 -19.33 -20.50 -10.29
C LEU A 333 -19.62 -21.87 -10.90
N ARG A 334 -18.87 -22.26 -11.95
CA ARG A 334 -18.95 -23.61 -12.51
C ARG A 334 -18.57 -24.67 -11.46
N LYS A 335 -17.50 -24.44 -10.69
CA LYS A 335 -17.09 -25.33 -9.58
C LYS A 335 -18.16 -25.39 -8.49
N VAL A 336 -18.71 -24.25 -8.09
CA VAL A 336 -19.80 -24.20 -7.08
C VAL A 336 -21.04 -24.98 -7.56
N ARG A 337 -21.48 -24.80 -8.81
CA ARG A 337 -22.64 -25.51 -9.38
C ARG A 337 -22.43 -27.01 -9.53
N LEU A 338 -21.21 -27.44 -9.85
CA LEU A 338 -20.85 -28.86 -9.94
C LEU A 338 -20.77 -29.54 -8.55
N GLY A 339 -21.17 -28.84 -7.47
CA GLY A 339 -21.15 -29.42 -6.14
C GLY A 339 -19.74 -29.71 -5.67
N TYR A 340 -18.73 -28.95 -6.13
CA TYR A 340 -17.43 -28.88 -5.45
C TYR A 340 -17.64 -28.16 -4.12
N SER A 341 -18.38 -28.81 -3.24
CA SER A 341 -18.39 -28.61 -1.81
C SER A 341 -16.98 -28.86 -1.32
N ARG A 342 -16.55 -28.17 -0.26
CA ARG A 342 -15.35 -28.58 0.47
C ARG A 342 -15.46 -30.09 0.69
N VAL A 343 -14.49 -30.87 0.22
CA VAL A 343 -14.37 -32.26 0.65
C VAL A 343 -14.30 -32.16 2.17
N ALA A 344 -15.38 -32.56 2.84
CA ALA A 344 -15.37 -32.75 4.27
C ALA A 344 -14.37 -33.88 4.45
N LEU A 345 -13.12 -33.52 4.79
CA LEU A 345 -12.15 -34.48 5.26
C LEU A 345 -12.73 -34.96 6.59
N SER A 346 -13.61 -35.95 6.50
CA SER A 346 -14.04 -36.76 7.64
C SER A 346 -12.74 -37.17 8.30
N ALA A 347 -12.55 -36.71 9.54
CA ALA A 347 -11.36 -36.92 10.32
C ALA A 347 -10.91 -38.38 10.14
N VAL A 348 -9.82 -38.58 9.41
CA VAL A 348 -9.11 -39.86 9.43
C VAL A 348 -8.46 -39.90 10.80
N ALA A 349 -9.24 -40.37 11.76
CA ALA A 349 -8.75 -40.72 13.08
C ALA A 349 -7.94 -42.01 12.91
N GLU A 350 -6.61 -41.88 13.00
CA GLU A 350 -5.71 -42.96 13.44
C GLU A 350 -4.72 -42.38 14.45
#